data_AF-A0A6M1YK73-F1
#
_entry.id   AF-A0A6M1YK73-F1
#
_cell.length_a   1.000
_cell.length_b   1.000
_cell.length_c   1.000
_cell.angle_alpha   90.00
_cell.angle_beta   90.00
_cell.angle_gamma   90.00
#
_symmetry.space_group_name_H-M   'P 1'
#
loop_
_entity.id
_entity.type
_entity.pdbx_description
1 polymer ?
#
loop_
_entity_poly.entity_id
_entity_poly.type
_entity_poly.pdbx_seq_one_letter_code
_entity_poly.pdbx_strand_id
1 'polypeptide(L)'
;MQKNVISISFFLRRLQSLTGFFLVLFLIEHLFTNSTVALFLDEGSFFVKSVSLFQSIPYLPVVEIVLIGIPLALHVSLGVKYIITGELNSFKTDGRRPALYKFKRNKAYSWQRITSYFLAIF
;
A
#
# COMPACT_ATOMS: atom_id res chain seq x y z
N MET A 1 9.28 31.35 -21.63
CA MET A 1 9.66 30.33 -20.63
C MET A 1 8.40 29.85 -19.93
N GLN A 2 7.87 28.68 -20.29
CA GLN A 2 6.62 28.16 -19.72
C GLN A 2 6.96 27.58 -18.33
N LYS A 3 6.47 28.17 -17.24
CA LYS A 3 6.65 27.61 -15.90
C LYS A 3 5.93 26.27 -15.85
N ASN A 4 6.68 25.18 -15.65
CA ASN A 4 6.12 23.85 -15.41
C ASN A 4 5.40 23.85 -14.05
N VAL A 5 4.12 24.22 -14.03
CA VAL A 5 3.30 24.17 -12.83
C VAL A 5 2.87 22.72 -12.61
N ILE A 6 3.43 22.08 -11.58
CA ILE A 6 2.98 20.74 -11.17
C ILE A 6 1.61 20.88 -10.52
N SER A 7 0.62 20.15 -11.04
CA SER A 7 -0.69 20.08 -10.41
C SER A 7 -0.60 19.40 -9.03
N ILE A 8 -1.25 19.97 -8.03
CA ILE A 8 -1.42 19.36 -6.69
C ILE A 8 -1.95 17.92 -6.82
N SER A 9 -2.89 17.69 -7.73
CA SER A 9 -3.44 16.36 -7.99
C SER A 9 -2.39 15.37 -8.48
N PHE A 10 -1.42 15.81 -9.29
CA PHE A 10 -0.30 14.96 -9.70
C PHE A 10 0.61 14.65 -8.52
N PHE A 11 0.98 15.67 -7.73
CA PHE A 11 1.83 15.50 -6.56
C PHE A 11 1.22 14.51 -5.54
N LEU A 12 -0.05 14.67 -5.20
CA LEU A 12 -0.74 13.77 -4.26
C LEU A 12 -0.76 12.31 -4.73
N ARG A 13 -0.95 12.06 -6.02
CA ARG A 13 -0.88 10.69 -6.58
C ARG A 13 0.53 10.10 -6.46
N ARG A 14 1.57 10.92 -6.65
CA ARG A 14 2.97 10.49 -6.48
C ARG A 14 3.27 10.21 -5.01
N LEU A 15 2.81 11.08 -4.11
CA LEU A 15 2.96 10.91 -2.67
C LEU A 15 2.32 9.59 -2.19
N GLN A 16 1.08 9.32 -2.59
CA GLN A 16 0.40 8.07 -2.24
C GLN A 16 1.13 6.83 -2.79
N SER A 17 1.64 6.91 -4.03
CA SER A 17 2.41 5.81 -4.61
C SER A 17 3.73 5.58 -3.87
N LEU A 18 4.41 6.65 -3.48
CA LEU A 18 5.66 6.57 -2.72
C LEU A 18 5.42 5.96 -1.33
N THR A 19 4.40 6.41 -0.61
CA THR A 19 4.07 5.82 0.70
C THR A 19 3.63 4.37 0.57
N GLY A 20 2.89 4.02 -0.49
CA GLY A 20 2.53 2.63 -0.79
C GLY A 20 3.75 1.73 -1.04
N PHE A 21 4.79 2.26 -1.69
CA PHE A 21 6.04 1.53 -1.88
C PHE A 21 6.74 1.21 -0.55
N PHE A 22 6.81 2.17 0.38
CA PHE A 22 7.34 1.92 1.73
C PHE A 22 6.54 0.86 2.48
N LEU A 23 5.21 0.89 2.38
CA LEU A 23 4.35 -0.13 3.00
C LEU A 23 4.57 -1.53 2.40
N VAL A 24 4.87 -1.64 1.11
CA VAL A 24 5.22 -2.94 0.51
C VAL A 24 6.52 -3.48 1.09
N LEU A 25 7.55 -2.64 1.25
CA LEU A 25 8.81 -3.06 1.88
C LEU A 25 8.60 -3.53 3.32
N PHE A 26 7.83 -2.76 4.09
CA PHE A 26 7.40 -3.13 5.43
C PHE A 26 6.65 -4.46 5.46
N LEU A 27 5.68 -4.65 4.56
CA LEU A 27 4.90 -5.88 4.49
C LEU A 27 5.74 -7.09 4.11
N ILE A 28 6.73 -6.95 3.22
CA ILE A 28 7.66 -8.04 2.89
C ILE A 28 8.44 -8.47 4.12
N GLU A 29 9.02 -7.53 4.85
CA GLU A 29 9.75 -7.83 6.09
C GLU A 29 8.82 -8.49 7.11
N HIS A 30 7.64 -7.91 7.34
CA HIS A 30 6.66 -8.44 8.31
C HIS A 30 6.21 -9.86 7.99
N LEU A 31 5.83 -10.11 6.73
CA LEU A 31 5.38 -11.43 6.30
C LEU A 31 6.53 -12.44 6.34
N PHE A 32 7.75 -12.03 5.97
CA PHE A 32 8.92 -12.91 6.02
C PHE A 32 9.24 -13.31 7.46
N THR A 33 9.38 -12.34 8.37
CA THR A 33 9.66 -12.58 9.80
C THR A 33 8.58 -13.46 10.41
N ASN A 34 7.30 -13.19 10.16
CA ASN A 34 6.18 -14.00 10.67
C ASN A 34 6.11 -15.40 10.05
N SER A 35 6.51 -15.55 8.78
CA SER A 35 6.52 -16.85 8.10
C SER A 35 7.47 -17.85 8.77
N THR A 36 8.52 -17.37 9.45
CA THR A 36 9.47 -18.25 10.13
C THR A 36 8.82 -19.04 11.27
N VAL A 37 7.91 -18.43 12.02
CA VAL A 37 7.08 -19.14 13.02
C VAL A 37 6.01 -19.99 12.34
N ALA A 38 5.29 -19.40 11.37
CA ALA A 38 4.15 -20.06 10.74
C ALA A 38 4.52 -21.35 9.98
N LEU A 39 5.77 -21.44 9.48
CA LEU A 39 6.31 -22.60 8.78
C LEU A 39 7.10 -23.54 9.71
N PHE A 40 7.04 -23.34 11.02
CA PHE A 40 7.77 -24.12 12.03
C PHE A 40 9.28 -24.17 11.78
N LEU A 41 9.85 -23.08 11.25
CA LEU A 41 11.29 -22.96 11.05
C LEU A 41 11.94 -22.67 12.41
N ASP A 42 12.94 -23.48 12.77
CA ASP A 42 13.82 -23.23 13.92
C ASP A 42 13.06 -23.04 15.25
N GLU A 43 11.90 -23.69 15.41
CA GLU A 43 11.03 -23.61 16.60
C GLU A 43 10.70 -22.16 17.05
N GLY A 44 10.76 -21.19 16.12
CA GLY A 44 10.52 -19.78 16.39
C GLY A 44 11.73 -18.98 16.89
N SER A 45 12.92 -19.58 17.02
CA SER A 45 14.12 -18.90 17.51
C SER A 45 14.51 -17.70 16.62
N PHE A 46 14.44 -17.87 15.29
CA PHE A 46 14.70 -16.79 14.34
C PHE A 46 13.76 -15.60 14.50
N PHE A 47 12.47 -15.86 14.73
CA PHE A 47 11.47 -14.82 14.97
C PHE A 47 11.79 -14.04 16.24
N VAL A 48 12.03 -14.74 17.35
CA VAL A 48 12.37 -14.10 18.64
C VAL A 48 13.62 -13.25 18.50
N LYS A 49 14.66 -13.75 17.83
CA LYS A 49 15.89 -13.00 17.57
C LYS A 49 15.63 -11.74 16.74
N SER A 50 14.82 -11.84 15.68
CA SER A 50 14.52 -10.72 14.79
C SER A 50 13.70 -9.64 15.49
N VAL A 51 12.66 -10.02 16.24
CA VAL A 51 11.85 -9.09 17.03
C VAL A 51 12.68 -8.43 18.14
N SER A 52 13.53 -9.20 18.81
CA SER A 52 14.43 -8.67 19.86
C SER A 52 15.40 -7.62 19.29
N LEU A 53 15.90 -7.83 18.07
CA LEU A 53 16.73 -6.85 17.38
C LEU A 53 15.95 -5.54 17.12
N PHE A 54 14.70 -5.63 16.63
CA PHE A 54 13.88 -4.43 16.44
C PHE A 54 13.59 -3.70 17.75
N GLN A 55 13.26 -4.45 18.81
CA GLN A 55 13.02 -3.87 20.14
C GLN A 55 14.26 -3.21 20.76
N SER A 56 15.47 -3.55 20.29
CA SER A 56 16.70 -2.92 20.74
C SER A 56 16.98 -1.55 20.09
N ILE A 57 16.18 -1.14 19.09
CA ILE A 57 16.36 0.14 18.40
C ILE A 57 16.04 1.31 19.36
N PRO A 58 16.97 2.26 19.57
CA PRO A 58 16.70 3.42 20.41
C PRO A 58 15.62 4.30 19.77
N TYR A 59 14.69 4.80 20.60
CA TYR A 59 13.55 5.58 20.15
C TYR A 59 12.66 4.87 19.13
N LEU A 60 12.54 3.53 19.22
CA LEU A 60 11.70 2.72 18.34
C LEU A 60 10.31 3.34 18.07
N PRO A 61 9.55 3.88 19.05
CA PRO A 61 8.26 4.50 18.75
C PRO A 61 8.34 5.67 17.76
N VAL A 62 9.41 6.47 17.79
CA VAL A 62 9.62 7.56 16.83
C VAL A 62 9.91 7.00 15.45
N VAL A 63 10.75 5.96 15.37
CA VAL A 63 11.05 5.25 14.12
C VAL A 63 9.78 4.66 13.51
N GLU A 64 8.96 4.01 14.32
CA GLU A 64 7.68 3.43 13.91
C GLU A 64 6.71 4.50 13.40
N ILE A 65 6.54 5.61 14.14
CA ILE A 65 5.66 6.70 13.70
C ILE A 65 6.15 7.31 12.38
N VAL A 66 7.44 7.58 12.24
CA VAL A 66 7.97 8.29 11.07
C VAL A 66 8.05 7.39 9.83
N LEU A 67 8.48 6.15 9.97
CA LEU A 67 8.71 5.24 8.84
C LEU A 67 7.49 4.38 8.49
N ILE A 68 6.57 4.18 9.43
CA ILE A 68 5.39 3.32 9.23
C ILE A 68 4.12 4.13 9.40
N GLY A 69 3.91 4.75 10.57
CA GLY A 69 2.67 5.43 10.94
C GLY A 69 2.27 6.55 9.97
N ILE A 70 3.17 7.49 9.72
CA ILE A 70 2.95 8.63 8.81
C ILE A 70 2.76 8.14 7.35
N PRO A 71 3.64 7.31 6.77
CA PRO A 71 3.42 6.74 5.45
C PRO A 71 2.10 5.98 5.31
N LEU A 72 1.73 5.17 6.31
CA LEU A 72 0.47 4.45 6.34
C LEU A 72 -0.72 5.41 6.34
N ALA A 73 -0.73 6.38 7.25
CA ALA A 73 -1.82 7.36 7.36
C ALA A 73 -2.00 8.15 6.06
N LEU A 74 -0.90 8.60 5.43
CA LEU A 74 -0.95 9.29 4.15
C LEU A 74 -1.44 8.38 3.01
N HIS A 75 -0.95 7.14 2.94
CA HIS A 75 -1.35 6.17 1.93
C HIS A 75 -2.85 5.86 2.01
N VAL A 76 -3.34 5.56 3.22
CA VAL A 76 -4.74 5.21 3.48
C VAL A 76 -5.64 6.41 3.22
N SER A 77 -5.31 7.60 3.74
CA SER A 77 -6.16 8.79 3.56
C SER A 77 -6.34 9.16 2.08
N LEU A 78 -5.26 9.14 1.31
CA LEU A 78 -5.32 9.39 -0.14
C LEU A 78 -5.97 8.22 -0.89
N GLY A 79 -5.77 6.98 -0.42
CA GLY A 79 -6.42 5.78 -0.94
C GLY A 79 -7.93 5.83 -0.81
N VAL A 80 -8.44 6.17 0.38
CA VAL A 80 -9.87 6.37 0.65
C VAL A 80 -10.45 7.42 -0.30
N LYS A 81 -9.78 8.56 -0.46
CA LYS A 81 -10.19 9.57 -1.44
C LYS A 81 -10.33 8.97 -2.85
N TYR A 82 -9.33 8.22 -3.32
CA TYR A 82 -9.33 7.70 -4.70
C TYR A 82 -10.26 6.51 -4.92
N ILE A 83 -10.52 5.67 -3.91
CA ILE A 83 -11.55 4.65 -4.03
C ILE A 83 -12.95 5.28 -4.09
N ILE A 84 -13.22 6.38 -3.38
CA ILE A 84 -14.52 7.05 -3.44
C ILE A 84 -14.71 7.81 -4.76
N THR A 85 -13.67 8.49 -5.25
CA THR A 85 -13.80 9.34 -6.46
C THR A 85 -13.57 8.61 -7.79
N GLY A 86 -13.07 7.37 -7.76
CA GLY A 86 -12.67 6.63 -8.96
C GLY A 86 -13.82 5.84 -9.59
N GLU A 87 -13.76 5.60 -10.90
CA GLU A 87 -14.65 4.67 -11.60
C GLU A 87 -13.91 3.41 -12.07
N LEU A 88 -14.61 2.27 -12.10
CA LEU A 88 -14.10 1.02 -12.64
C LEU A 88 -14.45 0.94 -14.13
N ASN A 89 -13.45 0.71 -14.98
CA ASN A 89 -13.65 0.62 -16.43
C ASN A 89 -13.08 -0.68 -17.04
N SER A 90 -12.74 -1.67 -16.21
CA SER A 90 -12.13 -2.94 -16.67
C SER A 90 -13.12 -4.06 -16.95
N PHE A 91 -14.41 -3.82 -16.69
CA PHE A 91 -15.48 -4.77 -16.91
C PHE A 91 -16.23 -4.43 -18.20
N LYS A 92 -16.98 -5.39 -18.75
CA LYS A 92 -17.89 -5.13 -19.86
C LYS A 92 -19.00 -4.20 -19.38
N THR A 93 -19.43 -3.27 -20.24
CA THR A 93 -20.51 -2.31 -19.98
C THR A 93 -21.56 -2.41 -21.07
N ASP A 94 -22.69 -1.73 -20.89
CA ASP A 94 -23.81 -1.61 -21.84
C ASP A 94 -23.53 -0.66 -23.03
N GLY A 95 -22.28 -0.20 -23.18
CA GLY A 95 -21.88 0.78 -24.20
C GLY A 95 -22.03 2.24 -23.76
N ARG A 96 -22.64 2.54 -22.61
CA ARG A 96 -22.79 3.93 -22.10
C ARG A 96 -21.52 4.47 -21.42
N ARG A 97 -20.59 3.59 -21.05
CA ARG A 97 -19.29 3.94 -20.44
C ARG A 97 -18.16 3.17 -21.10
N PRO A 98 -16.94 3.75 -21.20
CA PRO A 98 -15.78 3.06 -21.76
C PRO A 98 -15.51 1.73 -21.05
N ALA A 99 -15.38 0.64 -21.82
CA ALA A 99 -15.02 -0.69 -21.33
C ALA A 99 -13.61 -1.07 -21.80
N LEU A 100 -12.63 -0.89 -20.93
CA LEU A 100 -11.19 -1.14 -21.15
C LEU A 100 -10.77 -2.55 -20.68
N TYR A 101 -11.66 -3.53 -20.83
CA TYR A 101 -11.47 -4.91 -20.36
C TYR A 101 -10.32 -5.68 -21.05
N LYS A 102 -9.79 -5.17 -22.17
CA LYS A 102 -8.62 -5.75 -22.86
C LYS A 102 -7.29 -5.34 -22.23
N PHE A 103 -7.25 -4.29 -21.40
CA PHE A 103 -6.00 -3.73 -20.87
C PHE A 103 -5.65 -4.29 -19.50
N LYS A 104 -4.53 -5.02 -19.40
CA LYS A 104 -4.06 -5.63 -18.15
C LYS A 104 -3.86 -4.60 -17.01
N ARG A 105 -3.39 -3.40 -17.34
CA ARG A 105 -3.13 -2.34 -16.34
C ARG A 105 -4.41 -1.79 -15.72
N ASN A 106 -5.48 -1.64 -16.50
CA ASN A 106 -6.80 -1.28 -15.99
C ASN A 106 -7.33 -2.36 -15.03
N LYS A 107 -7.17 -3.64 -15.39
CA LYS A 107 -7.53 -4.76 -14.51
C LYS A 107 -6.78 -4.71 -13.19
N ALA A 108 -5.45 -4.53 -13.22
CA ALA A 108 -4.64 -4.41 -12.01
C ALA A 108 -5.10 -3.23 -11.12
N TYR A 109 -5.36 -2.07 -11.72
CA TYR A 109 -5.92 -0.91 -11.01
C TYR A 109 -7.30 -1.21 -10.39
N SER A 110 -8.14 -1.97 -11.10
CA SER A 110 -9.47 -2.36 -10.59
C SER A 110 -9.36 -3.32 -9.41
N TRP A 111 -8.45 -4.29 -9.50
CA TRP A 111 -8.16 -5.21 -8.39
C TRP A 111 -7.62 -4.49 -7.16
N GLN A 112 -6.68 -3.54 -7.33
CA GLN A 112 -6.19 -2.72 -6.22
C GLN A 112 -7.34 -2.03 -5.48
N ARG A 113 -8.34 -1.52 -6.19
CA ARG A 113 -9.51 -0.88 -5.57
C ARG A 113 -10.42 -1.89 -4.87
N ILE A 114 -10.71 -3.02 -5.50
CA ILE A 114 -11.54 -4.08 -4.89
C ILE A 114 -10.88 -4.58 -3.59
N THR A 115 -9.58 -4.86 -3.60
CA THR A 115 -8.86 -5.27 -2.38
C THR A 115 -8.78 -4.15 -1.36
N SER A 116 -8.73 -2.89 -1.78
CA SER A 116 -8.80 -1.74 -0.86
C SER A 116 -10.15 -1.64 -0.15
N TYR A 117 -11.26 -1.89 -0.85
CA TYR A 117 -12.59 -1.95 -0.21
C TYR A 117 -12.67 -3.10 0.80
N PHE A 118 -12.09 -4.26 0.46
CA PHE A 118 -12.03 -5.39 1.37
C PHE A 118 -11.25 -5.04 2.64
N LEU A 119 -10.04 -4.48 2.51
CA LEU A 119 -9.19 -4.07 3.63
C LEU A 119 -9.79 -2.93 4.47
N ALA A 120 -10.69 -2.12 3.90
CA ALA A 120 -11.37 -1.07 4.65
C ALA A 120 -12.49 -1.62 5.56
N ILE A 121 -12.95 -2.85 5.32
CA ILE A 121 -14.07 -3.48 6.03
C ILE A 121 -13.56 -4.55 7.01
N PHE A 122 -12.54 -5.32 6.62
CA PHE A 122 -11.96 -6.44 7.37
C PHE A 122 -10.56 -6.10 7.85
#